data_AF-A0A026W0K0-F1
#
_entry.id   AF-A0A026W0K0-F1
#
_cell.length_a   1.000
_cell.length_b   1.000
_cell.length_c   1.000
_cell.angle_alpha   90.00
_cell.angle_beta   90.00
_cell.angle_gamma   90.00
#
_symmetry.space_group_name_H-M   'P 1'
#
loop_
_entity.id
_entity.type
_entity.pdbx_description
1 polymer ?
#
loop_
_entity_poly.entity_id
_entity_poly.type
_entity_poly.pdbx_seq_one_letter_code
_entity_poly.pdbx_strand_id
1 'polypeptide(L)'
;MEQEPKAITELCKNDTITLSDEDACSEDENYEINVKICWRSSRLDRLSMHRHDSFKRIFQHYADLEKVSIDEILMMKKDKIINRTDTPASLKLSVIDILDGGIVNPGMNTLFEDKSNDNTCSIKIQTANKKQSLTILLQKNQRFKMLLASCAEQFGVKESSLKLYFDGEQISPTDTPESLDLEEEACVDLHISA
;
A
#
# COMPACT_ATOMS: atom_id res chain seq x y z
N MET A 1 29.03 -12.32 -68.26
CA MET A 1 28.79 -10.93 -67.80
C MET A 1 27.33 -10.66 -68.14
N GLU A 2 26.33 -10.55 -67.26
CA GLU A 2 26.12 -10.50 -65.80
C GLU A 2 24.64 -10.96 -65.61
N GLN A 3 24.32 -11.82 -64.62
CA GLN A 3 23.44 -11.53 -63.46
C GLN A 3 22.41 -10.39 -63.65
N GLU A 4 21.15 -10.41 -63.21
CA GLU A 4 20.13 -11.35 -62.69
C GLU A 4 18.80 -10.51 -62.66
N PRO A 5 17.59 -11.10 -62.65
CA PRO A 5 16.33 -10.35 -62.77
C PRO A 5 15.72 -9.93 -61.42
N LYS A 6 15.01 -8.80 -61.36
CA LYS A 6 14.06 -8.50 -60.27
C LYS A 6 12.63 -8.30 -60.79
N ALA A 7 11.90 -9.39 -60.63
CA ALA A 7 10.48 -9.52 -60.29
C ALA A 7 9.96 -8.51 -59.23
N ILE A 8 8.66 -8.23 -59.05
CA ILE A 8 7.39 -8.55 -59.71
C ILE A 8 6.38 -7.52 -59.16
N THR A 9 5.55 -7.01 -60.06
CA THR A 9 4.18 -6.48 -59.96
C THR A 9 3.36 -6.88 -58.71
N GLU A 10 2.48 -5.98 -58.22
CA GLU A 10 1.03 -6.19 -58.04
C GLU A 10 0.43 -5.00 -57.25
N LEU A 11 -0.35 -4.13 -57.90
CA LEU A 11 -1.78 -4.22 -58.23
C LEU A 11 -2.66 -3.71 -57.08
N CYS A 12 -2.95 -2.40 -57.11
CA CYS A 12 -4.04 -1.79 -56.38
C CYS A 12 -5.38 -2.14 -57.01
N LYS A 13 -6.37 -2.55 -56.20
CA LYS A 13 -7.79 -2.20 -56.37
C LYS A 13 -8.59 -2.56 -55.12
N ASN A 14 -9.07 -1.49 -54.49
CA ASN A 14 -10.37 -1.29 -53.85
C ASN A 14 -10.86 -2.38 -52.88
N ASP A 15 -10.86 -2.05 -51.59
CA ASP A 15 -11.96 -2.53 -50.74
C ASP A 15 -12.54 -1.41 -49.90
N THR A 16 -13.85 -1.48 -49.81
CA THR A 16 -14.77 -0.50 -49.25
C THR A 16 -14.57 -0.50 -47.74
N ILE A 17 -14.21 0.64 -47.16
CA ILE A 17 -14.16 0.77 -45.69
C ILE A 17 -15.61 0.84 -45.21
N THR A 18 -16.19 -0.33 -44.95
CA THR A 18 -17.41 -0.47 -44.16
C THR A 18 -17.11 0.03 -42.76
N LEU A 19 -17.60 1.23 -42.46
CA LEU A 19 -17.78 1.71 -41.09
C LEU A 19 -18.90 0.89 -40.48
N SER A 20 -18.55 -0.31 -40.02
CA SER A 20 -19.37 -1.14 -39.15
C SER A 20 -19.29 -0.56 -37.74
N ASP A 21 -20.20 0.36 -37.47
CA ASP A 21 -20.58 0.81 -36.12
C ASP A 21 -21.43 -0.33 -35.52
N GLU A 22 -20.76 -1.35 -34.98
CA GLU A 22 -21.39 -2.44 -34.23
C GLU A 22 -20.61 -2.69 -32.94
N ASP A 23 -21.25 -2.32 -31.83
CA ASP A 23 -20.79 -2.41 -30.46
C ASP A 23 -20.07 -3.73 -30.10
N ALA A 24 -18.80 -3.61 -29.75
CA ALA A 24 -18.17 -4.48 -28.74
C ALA A 24 -17.55 -3.60 -27.66
N CYS A 25 -18.35 -3.28 -26.64
CA CYS A 25 -17.83 -2.77 -25.38
C CYS A 25 -16.82 -3.78 -24.78
N SER A 26 -15.71 -3.27 -24.25
CA SER A 26 -14.70 -3.92 -23.39
C SER A 26 -13.63 -4.83 -24.01
N GLU A 27 -12.61 -4.23 -24.61
CA GLU A 27 -11.27 -4.83 -24.63
C GLU A 27 -10.41 -4.10 -23.59
N ASP A 28 -10.38 -4.59 -22.35
CA ASP A 28 -9.34 -4.22 -21.37
C ASP A 28 -8.05 -4.93 -21.86
N GLU A 29 -7.55 -4.53 -23.02
CA GLU A 29 -6.30 -5.04 -23.58
C GLU A 29 -5.22 -4.82 -22.52
N ASN A 30 -4.51 -5.88 -22.16
CA ASN A 30 -3.42 -5.82 -21.19
C ASN A 30 -2.19 -5.17 -21.84
N TYR A 31 -2.33 -3.94 -22.35
CA TYR A 31 -1.26 -3.21 -23.01
C TYR A 31 -0.18 -2.80 -22.01
N GLU A 32 1.03 -2.59 -22.51
CA GLU A 32 2.15 -2.13 -21.70
C GLU A 32 1.99 -0.64 -21.36
N ILE A 33 1.96 -0.32 -20.06
CA ILE A 33 1.94 1.03 -19.53
C ILE A 33 3.30 1.37 -18.91
N ASN A 34 3.74 2.60 -19.13
CA ASN A 34 4.93 3.15 -18.49
C ASN A 34 4.54 3.89 -17.22
N VAL A 35 4.91 3.33 -16.07
CA VAL A 35 4.65 3.90 -14.75
C VAL A 35 5.88 4.69 -14.30
N LYS A 36 5.67 5.92 -13.86
CA LYS A 36 6.73 6.76 -13.27
C LYS A 36 6.69 6.63 -11.76
N ILE A 37 7.81 6.27 -11.15
CA ILE A 37 7.94 6.11 -9.70
C ILE A 37 9.02 7.07 -9.20
N CYS A 38 8.61 8.03 -8.38
CA CYS A 38 9.46 8.95 -7.65
C CYS A 38 9.88 8.29 -6.31
N TRP A 39 11.06 7.69 -6.29
CA TRP A 39 11.63 7.02 -5.12
C TRP A 39 12.33 8.00 -4.18
N ARG A 40 11.93 7.99 -2.89
CA ARG A 40 12.42 8.86 -1.81
C ARG A 40 12.46 10.35 -2.17
N SER A 41 11.54 10.80 -3.03
CA SER A 41 11.53 12.16 -3.59
C SER A 41 12.86 12.59 -4.22
N SER A 42 13.70 11.63 -4.63
CA SER A 42 15.07 11.86 -5.07
C SER A 42 15.34 11.29 -6.46
N ARG A 43 14.76 10.13 -6.81
CA ARG A 43 14.94 9.47 -8.10
C ARG A 43 13.61 9.26 -8.78
N LEU A 44 13.52 9.55 -10.07
CA LEU A 44 12.34 9.25 -10.87
C LEU A 44 12.67 8.08 -11.80
N ASP A 45 12.20 6.90 -11.46
CA ASP A 45 12.35 5.72 -12.29
C ASP A 45 11.12 5.55 -13.17
N ARG A 46 11.33 5.03 -14.38
CA ARG A 46 10.26 4.75 -15.33
C ARG A 46 10.28 3.27 -15.66
N LEU A 47 9.28 2.56 -15.17
CA LEU A 47 9.16 1.11 -15.32
C LEU A 47 8.01 0.81 -16.27
N SER A 48 8.25 -0.10 -17.21
CA SER A 48 7.19 -0.65 -18.06
C SER A 48 6.60 -1.91 -17.40
N MET A 49 5.27 -1.99 -17.40
CA MET A 49 4.53 -3.14 -16.91
C MET A 49 3.18 -3.21 -17.64
N HIS A 50 2.50 -4.35 -17.64
CA HIS A 50 1.18 -4.41 -18.24
C HIS A 50 0.10 -3.91 -17.28
N ARG A 51 -1.04 -3.50 -17.85
CA ARG A 51 -2.15 -2.91 -17.11
C ARG A 51 -2.73 -3.83 -16.01
N HIS A 52 -2.64 -5.14 -16.19
CA HIS A 52 -3.13 -6.17 -15.26
C HIS A 52 -2.00 -6.78 -14.43
N ASP A 53 -0.76 -6.38 -14.65
CA ASP A 53 0.36 -6.82 -13.84
C ASP A 53 0.27 -6.20 -12.44
N SER A 54 0.59 -6.98 -11.42
CA SER A 54 0.63 -6.51 -10.03
C SER A 54 1.89 -5.69 -9.75
N PHE A 55 1.80 -4.70 -8.85
CA PHE A 55 2.97 -3.92 -8.40
C PHE A 55 4.01 -4.76 -7.63
N LYS A 56 3.71 -6.01 -7.25
CA LYS A 56 4.64 -6.91 -6.54
C LYS A 56 6.06 -6.92 -7.09
N ARG A 57 6.24 -6.96 -8.42
CA ARG A 57 7.56 -6.97 -9.06
C ARG A 57 8.35 -5.69 -8.79
N ILE A 58 7.65 -4.57 -8.76
CA ILE A 58 8.22 -3.25 -8.50
C ILE A 58 8.63 -3.14 -7.02
N PHE A 59 7.76 -3.56 -6.11
CA PHE A 59 8.09 -3.62 -4.68
C PHE A 59 9.32 -4.48 -4.42
N GLN A 60 9.39 -5.67 -5.03
CA GLN A 60 10.55 -6.56 -4.89
C GLN A 60 11.83 -5.91 -5.44
N HIS A 61 11.74 -5.24 -6.59
CA HIS A 61 12.88 -4.52 -7.16
C HIS A 61 13.48 -3.48 -6.20
N TYR A 62 12.63 -2.67 -5.56
CA TYR A 62 13.09 -1.69 -4.59
C TYR A 62 13.56 -2.31 -3.26
N ALA A 63 12.98 -3.45 -2.86
CA ALA A 63 13.41 -4.20 -1.68
C ALA A 63 14.84 -4.70 -1.84
N ASP A 64 15.12 -5.31 -2.99
CA ASP A 64 16.45 -5.81 -3.33
C ASP A 64 17.45 -4.65 -3.49
N LEU A 65 17.02 -3.52 -4.07
CA LEU A 65 17.85 -2.34 -4.28
C LEU A 65 18.28 -1.68 -2.96
N GLU A 66 17.38 -1.62 -1.98
CA GLU A 66 17.61 -0.97 -0.69
C GLU A 66 18.01 -1.95 0.43
N LYS A 67 17.97 -3.26 0.15
CA LYS A 67 18.20 -4.36 1.10
C LYS A 67 17.27 -4.33 2.31
N VAL A 68 16.02 -3.96 2.07
CA VAL A 68 14.96 -3.93 3.08
C VAL A 68 13.92 -5.01 2.79
N SER A 69 13.05 -5.29 3.74
CA SER A 69 11.91 -6.18 3.48
C SER A 69 10.91 -5.51 2.54
N ILE A 70 10.16 -6.31 1.78
CA ILE A 70 9.05 -5.83 0.95
C ILE A 70 7.98 -5.13 1.81
N ASP A 71 7.89 -5.48 3.10
CA ASP A 71 7.01 -4.83 4.09
C ASP A 71 7.45 -3.43 4.50
N GLU A 72 8.72 -3.11 4.33
CA GLU A 72 9.26 -1.79 4.64
C GLU A 72 9.13 -0.84 3.44
N ILE A 73 8.45 -1.25 2.37
CA ILE A 73 8.28 -0.43 1.18
C ILE A 73 6.85 0.06 1.10
N LEU A 74 6.73 1.36 0.89
CA LEU A 74 5.47 2.02 0.65
C LEU A 74 5.47 2.68 -0.72
N MET A 75 4.35 2.57 -1.42
CA MET A 75 4.09 3.35 -2.61
C MET A 75 2.73 4.03 -2.51
N MET A 76 2.67 5.25 -3.02
CA MET A 76 1.48 6.08 -3.03
C MET A 76 1.28 6.68 -4.42
N LYS A 77 0.03 6.80 -4.85
CA LYS A 77 -0.39 7.59 -6.01
C LYS A 77 -1.15 8.80 -5.49
N LYS A 78 -0.54 9.98 -5.52
CA LYS A 78 -1.14 11.22 -4.98
C LYS A 78 -1.49 11.05 -3.49
N ASP A 79 -2.72 10.65 -3.19
CA ASP A 79 -3.25 10.46 -1.83
C ASP A 79 -3.62 8.99 -1.54
N LYS A 80 -3.50 8.09 -2.52
CA LYS A 80 -3.89 6.68 -2.39
C LYS A 80 -2.69 5.76 -2.24
N ILE A 81 -2.68 4.93 -1.22
CA ILE A 81 -1.65 3.90 -1.02
C ILE A 81 -1.85 2.76 -2.02
N ILE A 82 -0.74 2.27 -2.54
CA ILE A 82 -0.68 1.16 -3.49
C ILE A 82 -0.28 -0.10 -2.75
N ASN A 83 -1.07 -1.15 -2.92
CA ASN A 83 -0.77 -2.47 -2.43
C ASN A 83 0.03 -3.28 -3.45
N ARG A 84 0.68 -4.34 -2.97
CA ARG A 84 1.45 -5.27 -3.81
C ARG A 84 0.59 -6.00 -4.84
N THR A 85 -0.69 -6.22 -4.51
CA THR A 85 -1.68 -6.89 -5.36
C THR A 85 -2.42 -5.93 -6.27
N ASP A 86 -2.26 -4.62 -6.09
CA ASP A 86 -2.89 -3.65 -6.98
C ASP A 86 -2.29 -3.73 -8.37
N THR A 87 -3.10 -3.35 -9.35
CA THR A 87 -2.73 -3.30 -10.76
C THR A 87 -2.94 -1.88 -11.30
N PRO A 88 -2.24 -1.49 -12.37
CA PRO A 88 -2.49 -0.21 -13.04
C PRO A 88 -3.96 -0.03 -13.44
N ALA A 89 -4.64 -1.10 -13.86
CA ALA A 89 -6.08 -1.09 -14.15
C ALA A 89 -6.90 -0.71 -12.90
N SER A 90 -6.66 -1.41 -11.78
CA SER A 90 -7.38 -1.19 -10.52
C SER A 90 -7.22 0.25 -10.01
N LEU A 91 -6.00 0.78 -10.13
CA LEU A 91 -5.67 2.14 -9.69
C LEU A 91 -5.98 3.22 -10.73
N LYS A 92 -6.56 2.85 -11.89
CA LYS A 92 -6.80 3.72 -13.05
C LYS A 92 -5.57 4.59 -13.32
N LEU A 93 -4.40 3.95 -13.36
CA LEU A 93 -3.12 4.63 -13.56
C LEU A 93 -2.99 5.09 -15.00
N SER A 94 -2.68 6.37 -15.17
CA SER A 94 -2.35 6.96 -16.46
C SER A 94 -0.84 7.19 -16.58
N VAL A 95 -0.33 7.27 -17.81
CA VAL A 95 1.10 7.53 -18.11
C VAL A 95 1.62 8.88 -17.60
N ILE A 96 0.71 9.78 -17.24
CA ILE A 96 1.00 11.08 -16.63
C ILE A 96 1.06 11.02 -15.10
N ASP A 97 0.52 9.98 -14.48
CA ASP A 97 0.54 9.83 -13.03
C ASP A 97 1.96 9.45 -12.57
N ILE A 98 2.36 10.00 -11.44
CA ILE A 98 3.62 9.70 -10.76
C ILE A 98 3.27 9.01 -9.45
N LEU A 99 3.93 7.90 -9.19
CA LEU A 99 3.85 7.18 -7.93
C LEU A 99 4.98 7.66 -7.03
N ASP A 100 4.69 8.00 -5.79
CA ASP A 100 5.70 8.31 -4.79
C ASP A 100 6.01 7.04 -3.99
N GLY A 101 7.27 6.61 -4.01
CA GLY A 101 7.74 5.41 -3.32
C GLY A 101 8.75 5.75 -2.23
N GLY A 102 8.74 5.01 -1.13
CA GLY A 102 9.66 5.22 -0.02
C GLY A 102 9.82 3.99 0.87
N ILE A 103 10.75 4.11 1.82
CA ILE A 103 10.94 3.09 2.87
C ILE A 103 10.26 3.56 4.13
N VAL A 104 9.42 2.71 4.69
CA VAL A 104 8.75 2.88 5.97
C VAL A 104 9.30 1.88 6.97
N ASN A 105 9.45 2.31 8.22
CA ASN A 105 9.84 1.40 9.28
C ASN A 105 8.66 0.47 9.60
N PRO A 106 8.90 -0.82 9.88
CA PRO A 106 7.85 -1.80 10.15
C PRO A 106 7.16 -1.57 11.51
N GLY A 107 7.66 -0.64 12.34
CA GLY A 107 6.98 -0.13 13.54
C GLY A 107 6.18 1.17 13.30
N MET A 108 6.21 1.69 12.08
CA MET A 108 5.35 2.75 11.55
C MET A 108 4.47 2.10 10.48
N ASN A 109 3.76 1.05 10.87
CA ASN A 109 2.82 0.33 10.02
C ASN A 109 1.86 1.38 9.49
N THR A 110 2.08 1.75 8.24
CA THR A 110 1.18 2.55 7.45
C THR A 110 -0.16 1.83 7.47
N LEU A 111 -1.02 2.38 8.32
CA LEU A 111 -2.42 2.68 8.06
C LEU A 111 -2.74 2.68 6.56
N PHE A 112 -4.01 2.47 6.24
CA PHE A 112 -4.57 2.58 4.89
C PHE A 112 -4.47 1.31 4.05
N GLU A 113 -5.08 0.24 4.58
CA GLU A 113 -5.90 -0.61 3.71
C GLU A 113 -7.05 0.26 3.16
N ASP A 114 -7.05 0.49 1.85
CA ASP A 114 -8.21 0.93 1.08
C ASP A 114 -9.21 -0.25 1.02
N LYS A 115 -9.82 -0.51 2.18
CA LYS A 115 -11.01 -1.34 2.33
C LYS A 115 -11.97 -0.50 3.14
N SER A 116 -13.08 -0.17 2.52
CA SER A 116 -14.35 0.18 3.16
C SER A 116 -14.76 -0.89 4.18
N ASN A 117 -14.08 -0.91 5.32
CA ASN A 117 -14.44 -1.62 6.53
C ASN A 117 -14.23 -0.62 7.66
N ASP A 118 -15.31 -0.11 8.21
CA ASP A 118 -15.39 0.76 9.40
C ASP A 118 -14.89 0.05 10.69
N ASN A 119 -13.95 -0.89 10.56
CA ASN A 119 -13.55 -1.87 11.57
C ASN A 119 -12.09 -1.70 12.00
N THR A 120 -11.44 -0.58 11.70
CA THR A 120 -10.09 -0.25 12.20
C THR A 120 -10.12 1.01 13.04
N CYS A 121 -9.51 0.98 14.22
CA CYS A 121 -9.35 2.09 15.14
C CYS A 121 -7.88 2.46 15.29
N SER A 122 -7.56 3.74 15.15
CA SER A 122 -6.25 4.31 15.43
C SER A 122 -6.13 4.60 16.92
N ILE A 123 -5.22 3.92 17.59
CA ILE A 123 -5.01 4.02 19.04
C ILE A 123 -3.72 4.79 19.29
N LYS A 124 -3.86 6.00 19.82
CA LYS A 124 -2.76 6.85 20.29
C LYS A 124 -2.43 6.51 21.74
N ILE A 125 -1.36 5.75 21.92
CA ILE A 125 -0.81 5.41 23.24
C ILE A 125 0.04 6.57 23.74
N GLN A 126 -0.35 7.15 24.87
CA GLN A 126 0.38 8.21 25.56
C GLN A 126 1.03 7.64 26.80
N THR A 127 2.35 7.74 26.93
CA THR A 127 3.02 7.35 28.19
C THR A 127 3.05 8.50 29.17
N ALA A 128 2.97 8.19 30.48
CA ALA A 128 3.11 9.18 31.55
C ALA A 128 4.44 9.97 31.47
N ASN A 129 5.49 9.35 30.93
CA ASN A 129 6.71 10.03 30.51
C ASN A 129 6.47 10.66 29.13
N LYS A 130 5.98 11.92 29.10
CA LYS A 130 5.64 12.75 27.91
C LYS A 130 6.62 12.78 26.71
N LYS A 131 7.72 12.04 26.74
CA LYS A 131 8.70 11.90 25.66
C LYS A 131 8.29 10.91 24.55
N GLN A 132 7.35 9.99 24.78
CA GLN A 132 7.03 8.95 23.79
C GLN A 132 5.50 8.73 23.67
N SER A 133 4.94 9.15 22.54
CA SER A 133 3.59 8.75 22.10
C SER A 133 3.71 7.79 20.92
N LEU A 134 2.94 6.71 20.95
CA LEU A 134 2.93 5.68 19.91
C LEU A 134 1.53 5.61 19.31
N THR A 135 1.41 5.72 17.99
CA THR A 135 0.11 5.56 17.32
C THR A 135 0.11 4.20 16.63
N ILE A 136 -0.82 3.32 16.99
CA ILE A 136 -0.97 1.98 16.42
C ILE A 136 -2.37 1.84 15.84
N LEU A 137 -2.49 1.31 14.63
CA LEU A 137 -3.77 0.89 14.09
C LEU A 137 -4.12 -0.51 14.59
N LEU A 138 -5.32 -0.65 15.15
CA LEU A 138 -5.85 -1.92 15.63
C LEU A 138 -7.21 -2.19 14.97
N GLN A 139 -7.53 -3.44 14.64
CA GLN A 139 -8.89 -3.77 14.21
C GLN A 139 -9.85 -3.83 15.41
N LYS A 140 -11.13 -3.46 15.21
CA LYS A 140 -12.18 -3.46 16.25
C LYS A 140 -12.42 -4.83 16.88
N ASN A 141 -12.16 -5.90 16.13
CA ASN A 141 -12.24 -7.29 16.57
C ASN A 141 -10.93 -7.84 17.17
N GLN A 142 -9.83 -7.08 17.10
CA GLN A 142 -8.52 -7.51 17.53
C GLN A 142 -8.31 -7.18 19.01
N ARG A 143 -7.64 -8.11 19.72
CA ARG A 143 -7.42 -7.96 21.16
C ARG A 143 -6.28 -7.00 21.47
N PHE A 144 -6.43 -6.25 22.55
CA PHE A 144 -5.41 -5.37 23.10
C PHE A 144 -4.12 -6.07 23.51
N LYS A 145 -4.11 -7.41 23.68
CA LYS A 145 -2.91 -8.20 23.93
C LYS A 145 -1.79 -7.95 22.90
N MET A 146 -2.12 -7.86 21.62
CA MET A 146 -1.11 -7.64 20.57
C MET A 146 -0.50 -6.24 20.69
N LEU A 147 -1.35 -5.25 20.98
CA LEU A 147 -0.94 -3.88 21.24
C LEU A 147 -0.04 -3.79 22.48
N LEU A 148 -0.40 -4.47 23.57
CA LEU A 148 0.37 -4.52 24.81
C LEU A 148 1.74 -5.17 24.60
N ALA A 149 1.80 -6.28 23.84
CA ALA A 149 3.06 -6.95 23.49
C ALA A 149 3.95 -6.07 22.61
N SER A 150 3.37 -5.38 21.63
CA SER A 150 4.11 -4.44 20.78
C SER A 150 4.66 -3.26 21.59
N CYS A 151 3.87 -2.73 22.54
CA CYS A 151 4.36 -1.74 23.51
C CYS A 151 5.48 -2.31 24.39
N ALA A 152 5.32 -3.53 24.93
CA ALA A 152 6.34 -4.19 25.75
C ALA A 152 7.68 -4.31 25.03
N GLU A 153 7.65 -4.75 23.77
CA GLU A 153 8.83 -4.85 22.93
C GLU A 153 9.42 -3.47 22.60
N GLN A 154 8.58 -2.49 22.27
CA GLN A 154 9.04 -1.15 21.89
C GLN A 154 9.64 -0.36 23.07
N PHE A 155 9.07 -0.50 24.26
CA PHE A 155 9.56 0.13 25.49
C PHE A 155 10.59 -0.73 26.25
N GLY A 156 10.80 -1.98 25.83
CA GLY A 156 11.73 -2.92 26.48
C GLY A 156 11.32 -3.32 27.91
N VAL A 157 10.02 -3.32 28.21
CA VAL A 157 9.47 -3.66 29.53
C VAL A 157 8.59 -4.90 29.45
N LYS A 158 8.23 -5.50 30.59
CA LYS A 158 7.35 -6.68 30.60
C LYS A 158 5.90 -6.26 30.39
N GLU A 159 5.13 -7.08 29.68
CA GLU A 159 3.67 -6.95 29.55
C GLU A 159 2.98 -6.83 30.93
N SER A 160 3.48 -7.54 31.94
CA SER A 160 2.94 -7.51 33.31
C SER A 160 3.14 -6.18 34.05
N SER A 161 4.10 -5.37 33.62
CA SER A 161 4.36 -4.03 34.17
C SER A 161 3.64 -2.92 33.41
N LEU A 162 2.96 -3.25 32.31
CA LEU A 162 2.24 -2.31 31.47
C LEU A 162 0.76 -2.35 31.84
N LYS A 163 0.20 -1.18 32.14
CA LYS A 163 -1.24 -0.98 32.33
C LYS A 163 -1.72 0.08 31.37
N LEU A 164 -2.72 -0.28 30.56
CA LEU A 164 -3.38 0.64 29.64
C LEU A 164 -4.64 1.19 30.31
N TYR A 165 -4.89 2.47 30.12
CA TYR A 165 -6.07 3.16 30.61
C TYR A 165 -6.74 3.92 29.47
N PHE A 166 -8.03 3.78 29.30
CA PHE A 166 -8.83 4.53 28.35
C PHE A 166 -9.95 5.25 29.09
N ASP A 167 -10.02 6.57 28.94
CA ASP A 167 -10.99 7.43 29.66
C ASP A 167 -11.06 7.17 31.18
N GLY A 168 -9.91 6.85 31.79
CA GLY A 168 -9.80 6.51 33.21
C GLY A 168 -10.15 5.06 33.58
N GLU A 169 -10.63 4.24 32.64
CA GLU A 169 -10.89 2.81 32.83
C GLU A 169 -9.67 1.97 32.45
N GLN A 170 -9.36 0.93 33.24
CA GLN A 170 -8.22 0.06 32.95
C GLN A 170 -8.58 -0.94 31.85
N ILE A 171 -7.84 -0.93 30.75
CA ILE A 171 -8.00 -1.88 29.64
C ILE A 171 -7.34 -3.21 29.98
N SER A 172 -8.06 -4.31 29.78
CA SER A 172 -7.52 -5.66 29.86
C SER A 172 -6.95 -6.12 28.51
N PRO A 173 -5.92 -6.98 28.51
CA PRO A 173 -5.36 -7.52 27.26
C PRO A 173 -6.34 -8.39 26.47
N THR A 174 -7.40 -8.87 27.11
CA THR A 174 -8.47 -9.64 26.47
C THR A 174 -9.52 -8.78 25.78
N ASP A 175 -9.56 -7.49 26.10
CA ASP A 175 -10.56 -6.57 25.58
C ASP A 175 -10.27 -6.24 24.11
N THR A 176 -11.30 -5.76 23.44
CA THR A 176 -11.28 -5.36 22.04
C THR A 176 -11.71 -3.90 21.94
N PRO A 177 -11.30 -3.16 20.90
CA PRO A 177 -11.78 -1.80 20.69
C PRO A 177 -13.29 -1.71 20.61
N GLU A 178 -13.94 -2.71 20.04
CA GLU A 178 -15.41 -2.79 20.01
C GLU A 178 -16.02 -2.93 21.40
N SER A 179 -15.43 -3.75 22.28
CA SER A 179 -15.91 -3.91 23.66
C SER A 179 -15.73 -2.66 24.52
N LEU A 180 -14.79 -1.79 24.14
CA LEU A 180 -14.47 -0.54 24.83
C LEU A 180 -15.07 0.68 24.13
N ASP A 181 -15.92 0.45 23.12
CA ASP A 181 -16.55 1.49 22.28
C ASP A 181 -15.55 2.52 21.75
N LEU A 182 -14.36 2.05 21.37
CA LEU A 182 -13.29 2.93 20.89
C LEU A 182 -13.64 3.51 19.52
N GLU A 183 -13.64 4.84 19.48
CA GLU A 183 -13.76 5.60 18.24
C GLU A 183 -12.60 5.33 17.28
N GLU A 184 -12.73 5.79 16.04
CA GLU A 184 -11.72 5.64 14.99
C GLU A 184 -10.38 6.29 15.40
N GLU A 185 -10.40 7.29 16.27
CA GLU A 185 -9.21 7.86 16.92
C GLU A 185 -9.33 7.82 18.45
N ALA A 186 -8.83 6.76 19.07
CA ALA A 186 -8.82 6.60 20.52
C ALA A 186 -7.48 7.03 21.13
N CYS A 187 -7.52 7.65 22.32
CA CYS A 187 -6.32 7.97 23.11
C CYS A 187 -6.26 7.07 24.34
N VAL A 188 -5.18 6.30 24.48
CA VAL A 188 -4.97 5.36 25.59
C VAL A 188 -3.74 5.79 26.38
N ASP A 189 -3.87 5.91 27.68
CA ASP A 189 -2.76 6.18 28.58
C ASP A 189 -2.05 4.89 28.95
N LEU A 190 -0.75 4.84 28.73
CA LEU A 190 0.11 3.74 29.15
C LEU A 190 0.87 4.11 30.43
N HIS A 191 0.59 3.34 31.47
CA HIS A 191 1.29 3.39 32.74
C HIS A 191 2.27 2.23 32.85
N ILE A 192 3.54 2.54 33.10
CA ILE A 192 4.60 1.56 33.33
C ILE A 192 4.82 1.52 34.84
N SER A 193 4.37 0.46 35.51
CA SER A 193 4.72 0.22 36.91
C SER A 193 6.10 -0.42 36.97
N ALA A 194 7.12 0.36 37.34
CA ALA A 194 8.49 -0.09 37.57
C ALA A 194 8.60 -1.01 38.80
#